data_AF-A0A913WP94-F1
#
_entry.id   AF-A0A913WP94-F1
#
_cell.length_a   1.000
_cell.length_b   1.000
_cell.length_c   1.000
_cell.angle_alpha   90.00
_cell.angle_beta   90.00
_cell.angle_gamma   90.00
#
_symmetry.space_group_name_H-M   'P 1'
#
loop_
_entity.id
_entity.type
_entity.pdbx_description
1 polymer ?
#
loop_
_entity_poly.entity_id
_entity_poly.type
_entity_poly.pdbx_seq_one_letter_code
_entity_poly.pdbx_strand_id
1 'polypeptide(L)'
;MVFYSCDPSYYLVGPSNRLCLENGAWSNAIPTCLRLCPEMVSPANGYMVGGFLANNTLTFNCKPGYWLRENHQLLCDPNTGSWRGWNGTIVTENPQCKNIDECSRGANTCNINAQCTDTVGSYTCRCNPDFEGDGRSCSMTQAHYQDSQGWTLIARFSNKDTKNWMRDDASWWYTLTTPQGDVNNPGVNQDMISAAFWVMNGNNIKITRSDDPHHTTLLQTTSNCFSTQTFRSMISSYGMFTRKTAWASNQCLGKCHVSYGGNYQSTHGFSQSQCISNIQSSNYIGFWCDWSNGDGAVMMIGGGGKDCARADHGIAITEADAASFVDGSECDFGDGAGSKCASSYSLNLWIK
;
A
#
# COMPACT_ATOMS: atom_id res chain seq x y z
N MET A 1 30.46 -69.90 8.62
CA MET A 1 30.10 -68.57 8.10
C MET A 1 28.63 -68.62 7.67
N VAL A 2 27.85 -67.58 7.94
CA VAL A 2 26.46 -67.45 7.48
C VAL A 2 26.27 -66.10 6.80
N PHE A 3 25.41 -66.02 5.79
CA PHE A 3 25.06 -64.79 5.07
C PHE A 3 23.62 -64.40 5.36
N TYR A 4 23.36 -63.10 5.41
CA TYR A 4 22.04 -62.53 5.63
C TYR A 4 21.60 -61.70 4.43
N SER A 5 20.32 -61.79 4.12
CA SER A 5 19.62 -60.97 3.14
C SER A 5 18.24 -60.63 3.70
N CYS A 6 17.65 -59.56 3.21
CA CYS A 6 16.28 -59.19 3.57
C CYS A 6 15.30 -59.53 2.46
N ASP A 7 14.04 -59.70 2.82
CA ASP A 7 12.94 -59.81 1.85
C ASP A 7 12.83 -58.53 1.00
N PRO A 8 12.20 -58.60 -0.18
CA PRO A 8 11.96 -57.41 -1.01
C PRO A 8 11.28 -56.28 -0.22
N SER A 9 11.69 -55.04 -0.46
CA SER A 9 11.24 -53.83 0.27
C SER A 9 11.79 -53.68 1.70
N TYR A 10 12.80 -54.47 2.07
CA TYR A 10 13.57 -54.28 3.30
C TYR A 10 15.06 -54.07 2.99
N TYR A 11 15.71 -53.22 3.77
CA TYR A 11 17.13 -52.95 3.72
C TYR A 11 17.86 -53.60 4.89
N LEU A 12 18.98 -54.27 4.62
CA LEU A 12 19.80 -54.89 5.65
C LEU A 12 20.67 -53.83 6.33
N VAL A 13 20.38 -53.56 7.60
CA VAL A 13 21.20 -52.69 8.46
C VAL A 13 22.08 -53.56 9.36
N GLY A 14 23.39 -53.54 9.11
CA GLY A 14 24.39 -54.34 9.83
C GLY A 14 25.22 -55.24 8.91
N PRO A 15 26.03 -56.16 9.46
CA PRO A 15 26.92 -57.01 8.68
C PRO A 15 26.17 -58.05 7.85
N SER A 16 26.52 -58.19 6.57
CA SER A 16 25.92 -59.15 5.63
C SER A 16 26.35 -60.60 5.85
N ASN A 17 27.37 -60.83 6.67
CA ASN A 17 27.82 -62.16 7.04
C ASN A 17 28.30 -62.21 8.50
N ARG A 18 28.23 -63.40 9.11
CA ARG A 18 28.74 -63.67 10.47
C ARG A 18 29.60 -64.94 10.47
N LEU A 19 30.67 -64.90 11.24
CA LEU A 19 31.58 -66.04 11.45
C LEU A 19 31.31 -66.66 12.83
N CYS A 20 31.29 -67.99 12.89
CA CYS A 20 31.33 -68.70 14.16
C CYS A 20 32.80 -68.77 14.58
N LEU A 21 33.13 -68.13 15.70
CA LEU A 21 34.48 -68.06 16.23
C LEU A 21 34.78 -69.33 17.05
N GLU A 22 36.07 -69.60 17.29
CA GLU A 22 36.52 -70.79 18.03
C GLU A 22 35.97 -70.85 19.48
N ASN A 23 35.66 -69.69 20.06
CA ASN A 23 35.05 -69.59 21.39
C ASN A 23 33.52 -69.86 21.39
N GLY A 24 32.94 -70.24 20.25
CA GLY A 24 31.51 -70.50 20.09
C GLY A 24 30.63 -69.24 19.96
N ALA A 25 31.21 -68.04 19.98
CA ALA A 25 30.48 -66.79 19.76
C ALA A 25 30.43 -66.41 18.26
N TRP A 26 29.42 -65.63 17.88
CA TRP A 26 29.37 -65.03 16.55
C TRP A 26 30.21 -63.75 16.49
N SER A 27 30.85 -63.50 15.35
CA SER A 27 31.73 -62.35 15.15
C SER A 27 31.07 -60.99 15.34
N ASN A 28 29.76 -60.87 15.10
CA ASN A 28 28.98 -59.63 15.21
C ASN A 28 27.55 -59.91 15.70
N ALA A 29 26.80 -58.85 16.03
CA ALA A 29 25.36 -58.92 16.28
C ALA A 29 24.57 -59.36 15.04
N ILE A 30 23.36 -59.87 15.23
CA ILE A 30 22.45 -60.20 14.13
C ILE A 30 22.02 -58.90 13.41
N PRO A 31 22.11 -58.82 12.07
CA PRO A 31 21.66 -57.63 11.35
C PRO A 31 20.13 -57.49 11.41
N THR A 32 19.62 -56.28 11.18
CA THR A 32 18.19 -55.97 11.19
C THR A 32 17.71 -55.61 9.80
N CYS A 33 16.55 -56.13 9.40
CA CYS A 33 15.88 -55.73 8.16
C CYS A 33 14.85 -54.63 8.47
N LEU A 34 15.09 -53.42 7.96
CA LEU A 34 14.16 -52.29 8.09
C LEU A 34 13.38 -52.09 6.79
N ARG A 35 12.09 -51.76 6.88
CA ARG A 35 11.31 -51.43 5.68
C ARG A 35 11.88 -50.22 4.95
N LEU A 36 11.81 -50.24 3.63
CA LEU A 36 12.07 -49.12 2.73
C LEU A 36 10.75 -48.52 2.28
N CYS A 37 10.62 -47.20 2.43
CA CYS A 37 9.57 -46.46 1.75
C CYS A 37 9.93 -46.20 0.29
N PRO A 38 8.93 -45.97 -0.59
CA PRO A 38 9.17 -45.64 -1.99
C PRO A 38 10.15 -44.48 -2.16
N GLU A 39 11.02 -44.58 -3.16
CA GLU A 39 11.95 -43.50 -3.49
C GLU A 39 11.17 -42.25 -3.91
N MET A 40 11.64 -41.10 -3.44
CA MET A 40 11.10 -39.77 -3.72
C MET A 40 12.23 -38.94 -4.32
N VAL A 41 11.87 -37.94 -5.12
CA VAL A 41 12.84 -37.07 -5.79
C VAL A 41 12.76 -35.66 -5.24
N SER A 42 13.87 -34.93 -5.32
CA SER A 42 13.83 -33.52 -4.94
C SER A 42 12.83 -32.77 -5.82
N PRO A 43 11.92 -31.97 -5.23
CA PRO A 43 10.94 -31.22 -6.01
C PRO A 43 11.64 -30.22 -6.91
N ALA A 44 11.04 -29.92 -8.06
CA ALA A 44 11.52 -28.81 -8.90
C ALA A 44 11.56 -27.52 -8.05
N ASN A 45 12.65 -26.77 -8.12
CA ASN A 45 12.89 -25.58 -7.29
C ASN A 45 12.90 -25.85 -5.78
N GLY A 46 13.27 -27.05 -5.35
CA GLY A 46 13.50 -27.38 -3.96
C GLY A 46 14.56 -28.45 -3.76
N TYR A 47 14.63 -28.96 -2.54
CA TYR A 47 15.56 -30.02 -2.12
C TYR A 47 14.91 -30.85 -1.01
N MET A 48 15.38 -32.09 -0.82
CA MET A 48 14.91 -32.98 0.23
C MET A 48 16.06 -33.39 1.17
N VAL A 49 15.74 -33.58 2.45
CA VAL A 49 16.68 -34.00 3.50
C VAL A 49 16.06 -35.13 4.31
N GLY A 50 16.78 -36.23 4.50
CA GLY A 50 16.32 -37.39 5.25
C GLY A 50 16.74 -38.70 4.61
N GLY A 51 16.10 -39.79 5.00
CA GLY A 51 16.35 -41.12 4.42
C GLY A 51 15.06 -41.93 4.27
N PHE A 52 15.17 -43.04 3.56
CA PHE A 52 14.02 -43.86 3.10
C PHE A 52 13.67 -45.05 4.02
N LEU A 53 14.43 -45.24 5.10
CA LEU A 53 14.22 -46.36 6.02
C LEU A 53 13.07 -46.08 7.00
N ALA A 54 12.45 -47.15 7.48
CA ALA A 54 11.44 -47.13 8.54
C ALA A 54 11.83 -46.18 9.69
N ASN A 55 10.86 -45.38 10.15
CA ASN A 55 10.99 -44.34 11.18
C ASN A 55 11.84 -43.11 10.80
N ASN A 56 12.41 -43.04 9.60
CA ASN A 56 13.03 -41.80 9.13
C ASN A 56 11.96 -40.78 8.70
N THR A 57 12.30 -39.51 8.89
CA THR A 57 11.53 -38.38 8.36
C THR A 57 12.22 -37.82 7.12
N LEU A 58 11.49 -37.74 6.02
CA LEU A 58 11.91 -37.03 4.82
C LEU A 58 11.30 -35.63 4.81
N THR A 59 12.16 -34.61 4.78
CA THR A 59 11.77 -33.19 4.81
C THR A 59 12.01 -32.57 3.43
N PHE A 60 11.00 -31.90 2.91
CA PHE A 60 11.03 -31.16 1.65
C PHE A 60 11.19 -29.67 1.92
N ASN A 61 12.04 -29.01 1.16
CA ASN A 61 12.28 -27.58 1.30
C ASN A 61 12.24 -26.95 -0.08
N CYS A 62 11.72 -25.74 -0.17
CA CYS A 62 11.76 -24.96 -1.40
C CYS A 62 12.94 -23.99 -1.39
N LYS A 63 13.43 -23.68 -2.59
CA LYS A 63 14.35 -22.56 -2.81
C LYS A 63 13.61 -21.24 -2.51
N PRO A 64 14.34 -20.15 -2.20
CA PRO A 64 13.75 -18.81 -2.08
C PRO A 64 12.87 -18.47 -3.29
N GLY A 65 11.74 -17.77 -3.07
CA GLY A 65 10.75 -17.45 -4.10
C GLY A 65 9.71 -18.55 -4.36
N TYR A 66 9.76 -19.66 -3.62
CA TYR A 66 8.81 -20.77 -3.76
C TYR A 66 8.26 -21.23 -2.42
N TRP A 67 7.06 -21.83 -2.45
CA TRP A 67 6.36 -22.32 -1.27
C TRP A 67 5.71 -23.70 -1.52
N LEU A 68 5.47 -24.44 -0.44
CA LEU A 68 4.71 -25.70 -0.45
C LEU A 68 3.34 -25.49 0.17
N ARG A 69 2.30 -26.00 -0.48
CA ARG A 69 0.92 -25.92 0.02
C ARG A 69 0.61 -26.96 1.09
N GLU A 70 1.31 -28.08 1.06
CA GLU A 70 1.06 -29.24 1.91
C GLU A 70 2.19 -29.46 2.93
N ASN A 71 2.01 -30.47 3.79
CA ASN A 71 3.02 -30.86 4.77
C ASN A 71 4.34 -31.22 4.09
N HIS A 72 5.39 -30.55 4.52
CA HIS A 72 6.73 -30.72 3.97
C HIS A 72 7.54 -31.82 4.66
N GLN A 73 6.92 -32.62 5.51
CA GLN A 73 7.56 -33.71 6.27
C GLN A 73 6.73 -34.97 6.13
N LEU A 74 7.40 -36.04 5.69
CA LEU A 74 6.83 -37.38 5.54
C LEU A 74 7.57 -38.35 6.47
N LEU A 75 6.83 -39.13 7.24
CA LEU A 75 7.37 -40.20 8.07
C LEU A 75 7.26 -41.54 7.33
N CYS A 76 8.35 -42.31 7.29
CA CYS A 76 8.29 -43.66 6.75
C CYS A 76 7.67 -44.61 7.77
N ASP A 77 6.45 -45.09 7.49
CA ASP A 77 5.70 -45.98 8.37
C ASP A 77 6.42 -47.34 8.52
N PRO A 78 6.83 -47.73 9.74
CA PRO A 78 7.61 -48.93 9.96
C PRO A 78 6.84 -50.23 9.68
N ASN A 79 5.50 -50.19 9.72
CA ASN A 79 4.65 -51.36 9.55
C ASN A 79 4.27 -51.55 8.09
N THR A 80 3.98 -50.46 7.38
CA THR A 80 3.47 -50.52 6.00
C THR A 80 4.55 -50.25 4.95
N GLY A 81 5.62 -49.53 5.29
CA GLY A 81 6.59 -49.03 4.31
C GLY A 81 6.00 -47.96 3.40
N SER A 82 5.01 -47.20 3.88
CA SER A 82 4.38 -46.09 3.14
C SER A 82 4.72 -44.75 3.79
N TRP A 83 4.82 -43.70 2.98
CA TRP A 83 5.00 -42.34 3.49
C TRP A 83 3.72 -41.82 4.14
N ARG A 84 3.85 -41.27 5.35
CA ARG A 84 2.75 -40.66 6.11
C ARG A 84 2.99 -39.16 6.27
N GLY A 85 2.01 -38.35 5.88
CA GLY A 85 1.99 -36.93 6.22
C GLY A 85 1.57 -36.69 7.68
N TRP A 86 1.65 -35.44 8.15
CA TRP A 86 1.29 -35.04 9.52
C TRP A 86 -0.13 -35.45 9.94
N ASN A 87 -1.08 -35.45 9.00
CA ASN A 87 -2.47 -35.86 9.25
C ASN A 87 -2.70 -37.38 9.13
N GLY A 88 -1.64 -38.19 9.03
CA GLY A 88 -1.72 -39.65 8.89
C GLY A 88 -2.09 -40.14 7.49
N THR A 89 -2.27 -39.23 6.52
CA THR A 89 -2.57 -39.56 5.11
C THR A 89 -1.39 -40.25 4.45
N ILE A 90 -1.68 -41.23 3.61
CA ILE A 90 -0.67 -41.89 2.78
C ILE A 90 -0.33 -40.95 1.62
N VAL A 91 0.95 -40.69 1.41
CA VAL A 91 1.46 -39.83 0.33
C VAL A 91 2.20 -40.67 -0.69
N THR A 92 1.73 -40.63 -1.93
CA THR A 92 2.32 -41.36 -3.06
C THR A 92 2.90 -40.46 -4.15
N GLU A 93 2.59 -39.16 -4.10
CA GLU A 93 3.04 -38.18 -5.07
C GLU A 93 4.13 -37.28 -4.48
N ASN A 94 5.04 -36.83 -5.35
CA ASN A 94 6.12 -35.95 -4.94
C ASN A 94 5.59 -34.51 -4.72
N PRO A 95 5.88 -33.88 -3.57
CA PRO A 95 5.49 -32.49 -3.33
C PRO A 95 6.00 -31.54 -4.42
N GLN A 96 5.29 -30.44 -4.67
CA GLN A 96 5.65 -29.47 -5.71
C GLN A 96 5.79 -28.06 -5.13
N CYS A 97 6.99 -27.48 -5.26
CA CYS A 97 7.23 -26.08 -4.92
C CYS A 97 6.54 -25.17 -5.94
N LYS A 98 5.64 -24.32 -5.47
CA LYS A 98 4.91 -23.35 -6.28
C LYS A 98 5.58 -21.99 -6.20
N ASN A 99 5.52 -21.22 -7.28
CA ASN A 99 5.98 -19.83 -7.28
C ASN A 99 5.22 -19.04 -6.21
N ILE A 100 5.92 -18.20 -5.47
CA ILE A 100 5.30 -17.16 -4.65
C ILE A 100 5.05 -15.99 -5.58
N ASP A 101 3.80 -15.55 -5.70
CA ASP A 101 3.50 -14.27 -6.35
C ASP A 101 3.67 -13.15 -5.31
N GLU A 102 4.86 -12.53 -5.27
CA GLU A 102 5.15 -11.47 -4.31
C GLU A 102 4.35 -10.18 -4.60
N CYS A 103 3.91 -9.99 -5.83
CA CYS A 103 3.12 -8.83 -6.23
C CYS A 103 1.70 -8.91 -5.65
N SER A 104 1.01 -10.04 -5.84
CA SER A 104 -0.36 -10.24 -5.33
C SER A 104 -0.42 -10.37 -3.81
N ARG A 105 0.68 -10.79 -3.17
CA ARG A 105 0.76 -10.93 -1.71
C ARG A 105 1.24 -9.67 -1.00
N GLY A 106 1.61 -8.61 -1.73
CA GLY A 106 2.20 -7.39 -1.16
C GLY A 106 3.55 -7.65 -0.45
N ALA A 107 4.24 -8.73 -0.82
CA ALA A 107 5.53 -9.14 -0.24
C ALA A 107 6.72 -8.61 -1.06
N ASN A 108 6.46 -7.75 -2.03
CA ASN A 108 7.48 -7.10 -2.84
C ASN A 108 7.99 -5.82 -2.15
N THR A 109 9.21 -5.42 -2.48
CA THR A 109 9.81 -4.15 -2.05
C THR A 109 9.92 -3.16 -3.21
N CYS A 110 8.99 -3.20 -4.17
CA CYS A 110 8.99 -2.25 -5.28
C CYS A 110 8.71 -0.84 -4.75
N ASN A 111 9.20 0.18 -5.48
CA ASN A 111 8.81 1.55 -5.18
C ASN A 111 7.28 1.70 -5.33
N ILE A 112 6.66 2.61 -4.56
CA ILE A 112 5.23 2.93 -4.71
C ILE A 112 4.88 3.45 -6.12
N ASN A 113 5.87 4.06 -6.79
CA ASN A 113 5.80 4.52 -8.18
C ASN A 113 6.42 3.51 -9.16
N ALA A 114 6.44 2.22 -8.83
CA ALA A 114 6.87 1.14 -9.71
C ALA A 114 5.82 0.05 -9.84
N GLN A 115 5.74 -0.53 -11.03
CA GLN A 115 4.96 -1.71 -11.31
C GLN A 115 5.74 -2.97 -10.91
N CYS A 116 5.13 -3.80 -10.07
CA CYS A 116 5.61 -5.14 -9.75
C CYS A 116 5.16 -6.12 -10.84
N THR A 117 6.07 -6.96 -11.32
CA THR A 117 5.77 -8.08 -12.22
C THR A 117 6.34 -9.37 -11.65
N ASP A 118 5.46 -10.32 -11.33
CA ASP A 118 5.83 -11.65 -10.83
C ASP A 118 6.63 -12.41 -11.89
N THR A 119 7.65 -13.13 -11.44
CA THR A 119 8.50 -13.98 -12.28
C THR A 119 8.74 -15.32 -11.59
N VAL A 120 9.23 -16.32 -12.31
CA VAL A 120 9.46 -17.63 -11.71
C VAL A 120 10.62 -17.54 -10.71
N GLY A 121 10.30 -17.67 -9.42
CA GLY A 121 11.22 -17.66 -8.27
C GLY A 121 11.61 -16.29 -7.75
N SER A 122 11.00 -15.21 -8.25
CA SER A 122 11.29 -13.82 -7.87
C SER A 122 10.24 -12.89 -8.48
N TYR A 123 10.45 -11.59 -8.38
CA TYR A 123 9.70 -10.56 -9.10
C TYR A 123 10.63 -9.48 -9.61
N THR A 124 10.14 -8.68 -10.56
CA THR A 124 10.82 -7.49 -11.08
C THR A 124 10.02 -6.24 -10.76
N CYS A 125 10.72 -5.12 -10.59
CA CYS A 125 10.10 -3.81 -10.39
C CYS A 125 10.52 -2.92 -11.56
N ARG A 126 9.56 -2.23 -12.16
CA ARG A 126 9.82 -1.26 -13.22
C ARG A 126 9.14 0.06 -12.85
N CYS A 127 9.89 1.16 -12.86
CA CYS A 127 9.28 2.48 -12.60
C CYS A 127 8.12 2.76 -13.57
N ASN A 128 7.07 3.37 -13.03
CA ASN A 128 5.92 3.81 -13.80
C ASN A 128 6.34 4.85 -14.85
N PRO A 129 5.52 5.10 -15.89
CA PRO A 129 5.73 6.24 -16.79
C PRO A 129 5.93 7.54 -16.00
N ASP A 130 6.77 8.44 -16.53
CA ASP A 130 7.23 9.69 -15.86
C ASP A 130 8.17 9.49 -14.66
N PHE A 131 8.64 8.27 -14.40
CA PHE A 131 9.66 7.97 -13.41
C PHE A 131 10.87 7.24 -14.00
N GLU A 132 12.05 7.53 -13.46
CA GLU A 132 13.32 6.86 -13.77
C GLU A 132 13.97 6.27 -12.52
N GLY A 133 14.69 5.17 -12.70
CA GLY A 133 15.42 4.47 -11.64
C GLY A 133 15.45 2.95 -11.83
N ASP A 134 15.72 2.22 -10.75
CA ASP A 134 15.89 0.75 -10.75
C ASP A 134 14.61 -0.03 -10.39
N GLY A 135 13.48 0.67 -10.24
CA GLY A 135 12.19 0.11 -9.83
C GLY A 135 12.04 -0.07 -8.31
N ARG A 136 13.13 0.01 -7.54
CA ARG A 136 13.12 0.07 -6.06
C ARG A 136 13.17 1.53 -5.59
N SER A 137 13.91 2.34 -6.34
CA SER A 137 13.98 3.79 -6.24
C SER A 137 13.52 4.36 -7.57
N CYS A 138 12.45 5.15 -7.55
CA CYS A 138 11.90 5.81 -8.73
C CYS A 138 11.78 7.31 -8.45
N SER A 139 12.36 8.13 -9.33
CA SER A 139 12.33 9.59 -9.25
C SER A 139 11.59 10.16 -10.44
N MET A 140 10.74 11.18 -10.24
CA MET A 140 10.03 11.80 -11.35
C MET A 140 10.99 12.49 -12.32
N THR A 141 10.70 12.35 -13.61
CA THR A 141 11.44 13.02 -14.68
C THR A 141 11.00 14.48 -14.87
N GLN A 142 9.78 14.81 -14.46
CA GLN A 142 9.22 16.16 -14.58
C GLN A 142 9.67 17.06 -13.43
N ALA A 143 9.70 18.37 -13.69
CA ALA A 143 10.03 19.38 -12.69
C ALA A 143 9.03 19.33 -11.53
N HIS A 144 9.55 19.27 -10.31
CA HIS A 144 8.78 19.23 -9.08
C HIS A 144 9.64 19.72 -7.92
N TYR A 145 8.98 20.13 -6.85
CA TYR A 145 9.63 20.39 -5.58
C TYR A 145 9.38 19.22 -4.61
N GLN A 146 10.46 18.71 -4.03
CA GLN A 146 10.44 17.74 -2.95
C GLN A 146 11.20 18.28 -1.74
N ASP A 147 10.61 18.17 -0.55
CA ASP A 147 11.29 18.59 0.68
C ASP A 147 12.28 17.53 1.19
N SER A 148 13.09 17.92 2.18
CA SER A 148 14.08 17.04 2.81
C SER A 148 13.49 15.82 3.53
N GLN A 149 12.19 15.84 3.83
CA GLN A 149 11.46 14.74 4.45
C GLN A 149 10.79 13.83 3.41
N GLY A 150 11.01 14.09 2.12
CA GLY A 150 10.50 13.29 1.01
C GLY A 150 9.07 13.62 0.58
N TRP A 151 8.48 14.72 1.05
CA TRP A 151 7.17 15.19 0.59
C TRP A 151 7.27 15.94 -0.72
N THR A 152 6.35 15.65 -1.64
CA THR A 152 6.31 16.29 -2.96
C THR A 152 5.16 17.29 -3.03
N LEU A 153 5.43 18.48 -3.53
CA LEU A 153 4.41 19.51 -3.74
C LEU A 153 3.52 19.17 -4.95
N ILE A 154 2.21 19.04 -4.72
CA ILE A 154 1.25 18.65 -5.77
C ILE A 154 0.33 19.77 -6.21
N ALA A 155 -0.04 20.67 -5.29
CA ALA A 155 -0.90 21.81 -5.59
C ALA A 155 -0.60 22.98 -4.63
N ARG A 156 -0.97 24.20 -5.05
CA ARG A 156 -0.98 25.40 -4.22
C ARG A 156 -2.21 26.22 -4.54
N PHE A 157 -2.84 26.74 -3.49
CA PHE A 157 -4.15 27.39 -3.50
C PHE A 157 -4.00 28.83 -3.00
N SER A 158 -4.23 29.84 -3.84
CA SER A 158 -3.85 31.23 -3.62
C SER A 158 -4.98 32.22 -3.91
N ASN A 159 -5.64 32.70 -2.84
CA ASN A 159 -6.66 33.76 -2.94
C ASN A 159 -6.15 35.14 -3.44
N LYS A 160 -4.89 35.26 -3.89
CA LYS A 160 -4.32 36.50 -4.40
C LYS A 160 -4.78 36.83 -5.82
N ASP A 161 -5.16 35.82 -6.60
CA ASP A 161 -5.59 36.03 -7.97
C ASP A 161 -7.11 36.32 -8.07
N THR A 162 -7.61 36.38 -9.31
CA THR A 162 -9.01 36.69 -9.61
C THR A 162 -9.81 35.45 -10.01
N LYS A 163 -9.23 34.25 -9.89
CA LYS A 163 -9.80 32.96 -10.30
C LYS A 163 -9.60 31.97 -9.16
N ASN A 164 -10.40 32.14 -8.13
CA ASN A 164 -10.41 31.22 -7.01
C ASN A 164 -10.74 29.79 -7.51
N TRP A 165 -10.37 28.77 -6.74
CA TRP A 165 -10.64 27.33 -6.95
C TRP A 165 -9.77 26.52 -7.92
N MET A 166 -8.64 27.04 -8.41
CA MET A 166 -7.81 26.35 -9.43
C MET A 166 -8.62 26.00 -10.71
N ARG A 167 -9.47 26.95 -11.12
CA ARG A 167 -10.52 26.95 -12.18
C ARG A 167 -11.89 26.36 -11.80
N ASP A 168 -12.90 27.25 -11.78
CA ASP A 168 -14.36 27.07 -11.60
C ASP A 168 -15.07 26.14 -12.59
N ASP A 169 -14.34 25.37 -13.38
CA ASP A 169 -14.86 24.36 -14.31
C ASP A 169 -14.33 22.95 -14.00
N ALA A 170 -13.58 22.80 -12.90
CA ALA A 170 -12.94 21.56 -12.47
C ALA A 170 -11.80 21.05 -13.36
N SER A 171 -11.39 21.80 -14.39
CA SER A 171 -10.45 21.31 -15.40
C SER A 171 -9.09 20.92 -14.82
N TRP A 172 -8.57 21.64 -13.83
CA TRP A 172 -7.26 21.32 -13.24
C TRP A 172 -7.28 20.02 -12.43
N TRP A 173 -8.39 19.78 -11.75
CA TRP A 173 -8.57 18.62 -10.87
C TRP A 173 -8.72 17.33 -11.69
N TYR A 174 -9.44 17.38 -12.81
CA TYR A 174 -9.79 16.18 -13.57
C TYR A 174 -9.01 15.96 -14.87
N THR A 175 -8.84 17.01 -15.70
CA THR A 175 -8.48 16.83 -17.11
C THR A 175 -7.11 17.39 -17.48
N LEU A 176 -6.53 18.25 -16.64
CA LEU A 176 -5.25 18.87 -16.93
C LEU A 176 -4.10 17.85 -16.95
N THR A 177 -3.32 17.85 -18.03
CA THR A 177 -2.18 16.94 -18.21
C THR A 177 -0.83 17.64 -18.25
N THR A 178 -0.81 18.96 -18.05
CA THR A 178 0.39 19.79 -18.09
C THR A 178 0.48 20.62 -16.80
N PRO A 179 1.65 20.64 -16.13
CA PRO A 179 1.83 21.46 -14.93
C PRO A 179 1.53 22.94 -15.19
N GLN A 180 1.02 23.64 -14.17
CA GLN A 180 0.73 25.08 -14.21
C GLN A 180 1.34 25.77 -12.98
N GLY A 181 1.75 27.03 -13.15
CA GLY A 181 2.37 27.83 -12.09
C GLY A 181 3.83 27.45 -11.78
N ASP A 182 4.36 27.99 -10.69
CA ASP A 182 5.72 27.69 -10.22
C ASP A 182 5.74 26.43 -9.35
N VAL A 183 6.05 25.31 -9.99
CA VAL A 183 6.10 23.97 -9.38
C VAL A 183 7.40 23.67 -8.62
N ASN A 184 8.39 24.56 -8.70
CA ASN A 184 9.73 24.36 -8.12
C ASN A 184 9.98 25.20 -6.88
N ASN A 185 9.11 26.17 -6.57
CA ASN A 185 9.27 27.05 -5.42
C ASN A 185 8.00 27.11 -4.56
N PRO A 186 7.95 26.40 -3.41
CA PRO A 186 6.79 26.38 -2.51
C PRO A 186 6.45 27.73 -1.88
N GLY A 187 7.36 28.72 -1.97
CA GLY A 187 7.21 30.04 -1.37
C GLY A 187 6.40 31.04 -2.20
N VAL A 188 6.00 30.69 -3.43
CA VAL A 188 5.28 31.64 -4.30
C VAL A 188 3.79 31.66 -3.94
N ASN A 189 3.27 32.83 -3.61
CA ASN A 189 1.84 33.06 -3.36
C ASN A 189 1.07 33.24 -4.69
N GLN A 190 0.97 32.15 -5.45
CA GLN A 190 0.21 31.98 -6.70
C GLN A 190 -0.24 30.52 -6.80
N ASP A 191 -1.34 30.30 -7.52
CA ASP A 191 -1.82 28.98 -7.86
C ASP A 191 -0.79 28.15 -8.62
N MET A 192 -0.71 26.85 -8.28
CA MET A 192 0.10 25.90 -9.04
C MET A 192 -0.45 24.48 -8.91
N ILE A 193 -0.29 23.68 -9.96
CA ILE A 193 -0.52 22.24 -9.93
C ILE A 193 0.61 21.54 -10.68
N SER A 194 1.25 20.57 -10.03
CA SER A 194 2.37 19.84 -10.62
C SER A 194 1.89 18.50 -11.16
N ALA A 195 2.67 17.87 -12.05
CA ALA A 195 2.31 16.57 -12.58
C ALA A 195 2.20 15.48 -11.50
N ALA A 196 2.91 15.65 -10.38
CA ALA A 196 2.82 14.76 -9.23
C ALA A 196 1.39 14.56 -8.74
N PHE A 197 0.50 15.54 -8.96
CA PHE A 197 -0.92 15.43 -8.65
C PHE A 197 -1.60 14.22 -9.35
N TRP A 198 -1.17 13.85 -10.55
CA TRP A 198 -1.73 12.74 -11.33
C TRP A 198 -0.76 11.63 -11.70
N VAL A 199 0.54 11.77 -11.46
CA VAL A 199 1.53 10.70 -11.71
C VAL A 199 2.06 10.05 -10.44
N MET A 200 2.08 10.77 -9.31
CA MET A 200 2.68 10.26 -8.07
C MET A 200 1.65 9.54 -7.22
N ASN A 201 1.93 8.26 -6.95
CA ASN A 201 1.23 7.50 -5.94
C ASN A 201 1.69 7.94 -4.56
N GLY A 202 0.75 8.05 -3.63
CA GLY A 202 1.06 8.34 -2.23
C GLY A 202 0.06 7.67 -1.30
N ASN A 203 0.29 7.84 -0.01
CA ASN A 203 -0.61 7.38 1.03
C ASN A 203 -1.09 8.52 1.92
N ASN A 204 -0.35 9.62 1.99
CA ASN A 204 -0.63 10.71 2.91
C ASN A 204 -0.54 12.05 2.22
N ILE A 205 -1.28 13.02 2.77
CA ILE A 205 -1.14 14.43 2.42
C ILE A 205 -0.75 15.26 3.64
N LYS A 206 -0.11 16.39 3.39
CA LYS A 206 -0.01 17.48 4.36
C LYS A 206 -0.31 18.83 3.73
N ILE A 207 -0.69 19.79 4.57
CA ILE A 207 -0.95 21.17 4.20
C ILE A 207 0.01 22.07 4.96
N THR A 208 0.63 23.02 4.26
CA THR A 208 1.54 24.03 4.83
C THR A 208 1.23 25.39 4.22
N ARG A 209 1.82 26.46 4.76
CA ARG A 209 1.77 27.78 4.12
C ARG A 209 2.96 28.00 3.20
N SER A 210 2.80 28.89 2.22
CA SER A 210 3.89 29.34 1.34
C SER A 210 4.81 30.38 1.99
N ASP A 211 4.32 31.14 2.96
CA ASP A 211 5.12 32.16 3.67
C ASP A 211 5.89 31.60 4.87
N ASP A 212 5.79 30.29 5.13
CA ASP A 212 6.63 29.58 6.11
C ASP A 212 7.75 28.82 5.39
N PRO A 213 9.02 29.29 5.45
CA PRO A 213 10.14 28.64 4.78
C PRO A 213 10.48 27.25 5.36
N HIS A 214 9.99 26.92 6.56
CA HIS A 214 10.17 25.61 7.17
C HIS A 214 9.09 24.61 6.74
N HIS A 215 8.06 25.05 6.01
CA HIS A 215 6.92 24.23 5.62
C HIS A 215 6.33 23.46 6.81
N THR A 216 6.14 24.15 7.93
CA THR A 216 5.58 23.55 9.15
C THR A 216 4.20 23.00 8.82
N THR A 217 4.01 21.71 9.10
CA THR A 217 2.73 21.02 8.90
C THR A 217 1.63 21.68 9.72
N LEU A 218 0.61 22.20 9.04
CA LEU A 218 -0.62 22.68 9.68
C LEU A 218 -1.60 21.52 9.92
N LEU A 219 -1.68 20.62 8.94
CA LEU A 219 -2.47 19.40 8.95
C LEU A 219 -1.74 18.33 8.15
N GLN A 220 -1.74 17.10 8.64
CA GLN A 220 -1.31 15.93 7.87
C GLN A 220 -2.20 14.72 8.17
N THR A 221 -2.36 13.84 7.19
CA THR A 221 -3.05 12.58 7.42
C THR A 221 -2.20 11.60 8.24
N THR A 222 -2.85 10.80 9.09
CA THR A 222 -2.19 9.83 9.98
C THR A 222 -2.47 8.37 9.62
N SER A 223 -3.27 8.14 8.58
CA SER A 223 -3.65 6.83 8.06
C SER A 223 -3.46 6.81 6.55
N ASN A 224 -3.27 5.62 5.96
CA ASN A 224 -3.25 5.43 4.51
C ASN A 224 -4.56 5.93 3.91
N CYS A 225 -4.55 7.17 3.42
CA CYS A 225 -5.74 7.92 3.05
C CYS A 225 -6.31 7.46 1.69
N PHE A 226 -5.44 6.98 0.80
CA PHE A 226 -5.82 6.62 -0.56
C PHE A 226 -5.02 5.45 -1.16
N SER A 227 -4.71 4.44 -0.34
CA SER A 227 -4.31 3.10 -0.80
C SER A 227 -3.30 3.06 -1.97
N THR A 228 -2.25 3.87 -1.93
CA THR A 228 -1.21 3.96 -2.97
C THR A 228 -1.67 4.44 -4.36
N GLN A 229 -2.80 5.14 -4.46
CA GLN A 229 -3.23 5.78 -5.71
C GLN A 229 -2.71 7.23 -5.81
N THR A 230 -2.84 7.84 -6.99
CA THR A 230 -2.53 9.27 -7.17
C THR A 230 -3.58 10.15 -6.52
N PHE A 231 -3.23 11.38 -6.14
CA PHE A 231 -4.20 12.30 -5.54
C PHE A 231 -5.38 12.54 -6.48
N ARG A 232 -5.13 12.72 -7.79
CA ARG A 232 -6.19 12.79 -8.80
C ARG A 232 -7.10 11.56 -8.77
N SER A 233 -6.53 10.36 -8.77
CA SER A 233 -7.32 9.13 -8.76
C SER A 233 -8.20 9.03 -7.50
N MET A 234 -7.76 9.56 -6.37
CA MET A 234 -8.55 9.65 -5.13
C MET A 234 -9.72 10.59 -5.29
N ILE A 235 -9.47 11.85 -5.64
CA ILE A 235 -10.55 12.83 -5.75
C ILE A 235 -11.57 12.42 -6.81
N SER A 236 -11.15 11.78 -7.91
CA SER A 236 -12.03 11.37 -9.00
C SER A 236 -12.78 10.06 -8.73
N SER A 237 -12.37 9.27 -7.73
CA SER A 237 -13.05 8.02 -7.35
C SER A 237 -14.47 8.27 -6.81
N TYR A 238 -14.72 9.46 -6.27
CA TYR A 238 -16.02 9.88 -5.75
C TYR A 238 -16.97 10.39 -6.83
N GLY A 239 -16.43 10.73 -8.00
CA GLY A 239 -17.19 11.29 -9.11
C GLY A 239 -16.39 12.33 -9.89
N MET A 240 -16.91 12.66 -11.08
CA MET A 240 -16.48 13.82 -11.85
C MET A 240 -17.49 14.94 -11.65
N PHE A 241 -17.13 15.91 -10.81
CA PHE A 241 -17.99 17.06 -10.52
C PHE A 241 -17.63 18.18 -11.48
N THR A 242 -18.63 18.67 -12.22
CA THR A 242 -18.47 19.76 -13.18
C THR A 242 -19.38 20.93 -12.80
N ARG A 243 -19.33 22.01 -13.55
CA ARG A 243 -20.16 23.19 -13.31
C ARG A 243 -21.65 22.80 -13.16
N LYS A 244 -22.24 23.13 -12.01
CA LYS A 244 -23.62 22.82 -11.57
C LYS A 244 -23.90 21.40 -11.08
N THR A 245 -22.94 20.48 -11.09
CA THR A 245 -23.13 19.16 -10.49
C THR A 245 -22.83 19.24 -9.00
N ALA A 246 -23.87 19.17 -8.15
CA ALA A 246 -23.69 19.04 -6.71
C ALA A 246 -22.99 17.72 -6.39
N TRP A 247 -21.93 17.75 -5.57
CA TRP A 247 -21.16 16.52 -5.31
C TRP A 247 -21.76 15.65 -4.20
N ALA A 248 -22.33 16.23 -3.16
CA ALA A 248 -22.90 15.49 -2.05
C ALA A 248 -24.21 16.14 -1.59
N SER A 249 -24.90 15.48 -0.65
CA SER A 249 -26.02 16.08 0.09
C SER A 249 -25.82 15.83 1.57
N ASN A 250 -25.52 16.87 2.34
CA ASN A 250 -25.36 16.82 3.79
C ASN A 250 -24.31 15.81 4.30
N GLN A 251 -23.22 15.60 3.55
CA GLN A 251 -22.16 14.65 3.87
C GLN A 251 -20.85 14.98 3.14
N CYS A 252 -19.74 14.37 3.56
CA CYS A 252 -18.53 14.22 2.77
C CYS A 252 -18.52 12.84 2.09
N LEU A 253 -18.11 12.78 0.81
CA LEU A 253 -17.99 11.51 0.09
C LEU A 253 -16.75 10.70 0.53
N GLY A 254 -15.69 11.40 0.94
CA GLY A 254 -14.46 10.81 1.45
C GLY A 254 -14.00 11.48 2.74
N LYS A 255 -13.15 10.79 3.51
CA LYS A 255 -12.47 11.40 4.67
C LYS A 255 -11.23 10.61 5.09
N CYS A 256 -10.27 11.30 5.68
CA CYS A 256 -9.03 10.71 6.20
C CYS A 256 -8.68 11.25 7.57
N HIS A 257 -8.15 10.39 8.44
CA HIS A 257 -7.71 10.82 9.77
C HIS A 257 -6.56 11.81 9.68
N VAL A 258 -6.60 12.84 10.52
CA VAL A 258 -5.58 13.90 10.54
C VAL A 258 -5.01 14.18 11.91
N SER A 259 -3.84 14.80 11.89
CA SER A 259 -3.22 15.48 13.02
C SER A 259 -2.92 16.93 12.65
N TYR A 260 -3.16 17.84 13.58
CA TYR A 260 -2.86 19.27 13.41
C TYR A 260 -1.52 19.61 14.04
N GLY A 261 -0.88 20.66 13.52
CA GLY A 261 0.40 21.15 14.01
C GLY A 261 0.62 22.63 13.66
N GLY A 262 1.79 23.15 14.03
CA GLY A 262 2.17 24.53 13.76
C GLY A 262 1.12 25.54 14.23
N ASN A 263 0.95 26.61 13.45
CA ASN A 263 0.04 27.71 13.77
C ASN A 263 -1.31 27.60 13.04
N TYR A 264 -1.84 26.37 12.91
CA TYR A 264 -3.08 26.10 12.16
C TYR A 264 -4.26 26.95 12.65
N GLN A 265 -4.39 27.19 13.96
CA GLN A 265 -5.45 27.99 14.56
C GLN A 265 -5.50 29.45 14.08
N SER A 266 -4.36 29.98 13.60
CA SER A 266 -4.25 31.35 13.07
C SER A 266 -4.33 31.42 11.55
N THR A 267 -4.55 30.29 10.88
CA THR A 267 -4.56 30.18 9.43
C THR A 267 -6.00 30.11 8.93
N HIS A 268 -6.39 31.02 8.02
CA HIS A 268 -7.69 30.93 7.34
C HIS A 268 -7.84 29.57 6.64
N GLY A 269 -9.04 29.00 6.70
CA GLY A 269 -9.32 27.62 6.30
C GLY A 269 -9.44 26.66 7.48
N PHE A 270 -9.00 27.05 8.68
CA PHE A 270 -8.88 26.17 9.85
C PHE A 270 -9.75 26.62 11.03
N SER A 271 -10.58 27.66 10.90
CA SER A 271 -11.43 28.14 11.99
C SER A 271 -12.36 27.05 12.56
N GLN A 272 -12.86 26.17 11.69
CA GLN A 272 -13.74 25.06 12.05
C GLN A 272 -12.99 23.76 12.36
N SER A 273 -11.65 23.78 12.48
CA SER A 273 -10.83 22.58 12.73
C SER A 273 -11.22 21.78 13.97
N GLN A 274 -11.86 22.40 14.98
CA GLN A 274 -12.33 21.73 16.20
C GLN A 274 -13.78 21.27 16.12
N CYS A 275 -14.45 21.49 14.98
CA CYS A 275 -15.85 21.14 14.82
C CYS A 275 -16.09 19.63 14.86
N ILE A 276 -17.15 19.22 15.55
CA ILE A 276 -17.67 17.85 15.53
C ILE A 276 -19.16 17.90 15.21
N SER A 277 -19.55 17.27 14.12
CA SER A 277 -20.92 17.36 13.59
C SER A 277 -21.36 16.08 12.87
N ASN A 278 -22.54 16.15 12.26
CA ASN A 278 -23.10 15.07 11.47
C ASN A 278 -22.50 14.94 10.06
N ILE A 279 -21.76 15.93 9.55
CA ILE A 279 -21.04 15.82 8.27
C ILE A 279 -19.68 15.12 8.50
N GLN A 280 -18.89 15.61 9.47
CA GLN A 280 -17.67 14.94 9.93
C GLN A 280 -17.21 15.51 11.29
N SER A 281 -16.04 15.07 11.77
CA SER A 281 -15.42 15.59 12.99
C SER A 281 -14.00 16.08 12.77
N SER A 282 -13.51 16.85 13.75
CA SER A 282 -12.16 17.42 13.83
C SER A 282 -11.03 16.42 13.57
N ASN A 283 -11.25 15.13 13.82
CA ASN A 283 -10.28 14.08 13.58
C ASN A 283 -10.06 13.78 12.09
N TYR A 284 -10.78 14.43 11.17
CA TYR A 284 -10.74 14.15 9.75
C TYR A 284 -10.53 15.41 8.90
N ILE A 285 -9.88 15.21 7.75
CA ILE A 285 -10.10 16.03 6.55
C ILE A 285 -11.14 15.31 5.69
N GLY A 286 -12.13 16.05 5.21
CA GLY A 286 -13.23 15.54 4.40
C GLY A 286 -13.05 15.89 2.94
N PHE A 287 -13.53 15.02 2.04
CA PHE A 287 -13.48 15.22 0.60
C PHE A 287 -14.88 15.32 0.02
N TRP A 288 -15.09 16.33 -0.84
CA TRP A 288 -16.37 16.60 -1.50
C TRP A 288 -17.52 16.69 -0.49
N CYS A 289 -17.41 17.66 0.41
CA CYS A 289 -18.36 17.87 1.50
C CYS A 289 -19.43 18.86 1.08
N ASP A 290 -20.68 18.57 1.42
CA ASP A 290 -21.83 19.44 1.19
C ASP A 290 -22.68 19.56 2.46
N TRP A 291 -23.26 20.74 2.66
CA TRP A 291 -24.34 20.97 3.61
C TRP A 291 -25.48 21.77 2.99
N SER A 292 -26.70 21.25 3.16
CA SER A 292 -27.93 21.90 2.76
C SER A 292 -27.93 22.26 1.27
N ASN A 293 -28.40 23.45 0.91
CA ASN A 293 -28.67 23.83 -0.48
C ASN A 293 -27.59 24.76 -1.05
N GLY A 294 -26.33 24.69 -0.61
CA GLY A 294 -25.34 25.61 -1.19
C GLY A 294 -23.89 25.53 -0.75
N ASP A 295 -23.63 25.03 0.45
CA ASP A 295 -22.31 25.16 1.05
C ASP A 295 -21.52 23.87 0.86
N GLY A 296 -20.28 24.00 0.41
CA GLY A 296 -19.43 22.84 0.26
C GLY A 296 -17.96 23.19 0.13
N ALA A 297 -17.15 22.14 0.24
CA ALA A 297 -15.72 22.23 0.04
C ALA A 297 -15.18 20.95 -0.60
N VAL A 298 -14.18 21.05 -1.47
CA VAL A 298 -13.45 19.85 -1.95
C VAL A 298 -12.71 19.22 -0.79
N MET A 299 -12.06 20.03 0.04
CA MET A 299 -11.27 19.57 1.17
C MET A 299 -11.70 20.34 2.41
N MET A 300 -12.65 19.76 3.14
CA MET A 300 -13.19 20.36 4.36
C MET A 300 -12.28 20.04 5.54
N ILE A 301 -11.77 21.07 6.20
CA ILE A 301 -10.87 20.96 7.35
C ILE A 301 -11.69 21.18 8.62
N GLY A 302 -11.80 20.15 9.46
CA GLY A 302 -12.62 20.23 10.67
C GLY A 302 -13.97 19.54 10.48
N GLY A 303 -15.08 20.23 10.62
CA GLY A 303 -16.43 19.65 10.55
C GLY A 303 -17.46 20.72 10.16
N GLY A 304 -18.63 20.30 9.65
CA GLY A 304 -19.66 21.20 9.11
C GLY A 304 -21.09 20.77 9.46
N GLY A 305 -22.10 21.62 9.29
CA GLY A 305 -23.51 21.24 9.47
C GLY A 305 -24.20 21.86 10.69
N LYS A 306 -25.13 21.15 11.34
CA LYS A 306 -26.04 21.78 12.32
C LYS A 306 -25.31 22.39 13.53
N ASP A 307 -24.32 21.70 14.07
CA ASP A 307 -23.62 22.09 15.31
C ASP A 307 -22.16 22.54 15.11
N CYS A 308 -21.68 22.68 13.86
CA CYS A 308 -20.78 23.78 13.47
C CYS A 308 -21.01 24.10 11.99
N ALA A 309 -21.68 25.24 11.82
CA ALA A 309 -22.42 25.71 10.65
C ALA A 309 -21.78 25.46 9.27
N ARG A 310 -22.65 25.23 8.27
CA ARG A 310 -22.36 25.14 6.83
C ARG A 310 -21.20 24.17 6.51
N ALA A 311 -20.82 24.06 5.24
CA ALA A 311 -19.67 23.25 4.79
C ALA A 311 -18.72 24.08 3.89
N ASP A 312 -18.68 25.39 4.16
CA ASP A 312 -18.09 26.48 3.38
C ASP A 312 -16.69 26.89 3.85
N HIS A 313 -15.92 25.96 4.44
CA HIS A 313 -14.59 26.22 4.98
C HIS A 313 -13.59 25.14 4.58
N GLY A 314 -12.31 25.50 4.63
CA GLY A 314 -11.20 24.63 4.21
C GLY A 314 -10.62 25.11 2.88
N ILE A 315 -10.36 24.17 1.98
CA ILE A 315 -9.83 24.47 0.64
C ILE A 315 -10.93 24.19 -0.39
N ALA A 316 -10.99 25.07 -1.38
CA ALA A 316 -11.91 25.02 -2.49
C ALA A 316 -13.34 25.04 -1.93
N ILE A 317 -13.73 26.18 -1.34
CA ILE A 317 -15.04 26.44 -0.72
C ILE A 317 -16.05 26.98 -1.75
N THR A 318 -17.32 26.65 -1.62
CA THR A 318 -18.40 27.13 -2.51
C THR A 318 -19.46 27.90 -1.74
N GLU A 319 -20.04 28.90 -2.40
CA GLU A 319 -21.12 29.73 -1.82
C GLU A 319 -22.43 29.74 -2.63
N ALA A 320 -22.40 29.29 -3.88
CA ALA A 320 -23.45 29.58 -4.85
C ALA A 320 -24.46 28.42 -5.00
N ASP A 321 -25.54 28.42 -4.21
CA ASP A 321 -26.78 27.61 -4.34
C ASP A 321 -26.65 26.07 -4.58
N ALA A 322 -25.42 25.55 -4.64
CA ALA A 322 -25.05 24.14 -4.67
C ALA A 322 -23.55 23.98 -4.40
N ALA A 323 -23.17 22.91 -3.70
CA ALA A 323 -21.79 22.47 -3.58
C ALA A 323 -21.25 21.94 -4.92
N SER A 324 -20.88 22.87 -5.81
CA SER A 324 -20.50 22.63 -7.19
C SER A 324 -19.61 23.78 -7.69
N PHE A 325 -18.89 23.56 -8.80
CA PHE A 325 -18.05 24.58 -9.42
C PHE A 325 -18.91 25.68 -10.08
N VAL A 326 -19.16 26.82 -9.40
CA VAL A 326 -20.01 27.90 -9.92
C VAL A 326 -19.40 29.25 -9.57
N ASP A 327 -19.17 30.07 -10.59
CA ASP A 327 -18.67 31.45 -10.48
C ASP A 327 -19.46 32.31 -9.44
N GLY A 328 -18.78 32.74 -8.36
CA GLY A 328 -19.35 33.44 -7.19
C GLY A 328 -18.33 34.14 -6.28
N SER A 329 -18.76 34.59 -5.09
CA SER A 329 -17.88 35.18 -4.05
C SER A 329 -17.05 34.09 -3.35
N GLU A 330 -16.01 33.61 -4.02
CA GLU A 330 -15.29 32.41 -3.58
C GLU A 330 -13.86 32.72 -3.13
N CYS A 331 -13.28 31.80 -2.35
CA CYS A 331 -11.87 31.78 -1.99
C CYS A 331 -11.31 30.40 -2.36
N ASP A 332 -10.07 30.32 -2.83
CA ASP A 332 -9.32 29.06 -2.87
C ASP A 332 -9.25 28.36 -1.51
N PHE A 333 -9.24 29.14 -0.44
CA PHE A 333 -9.37 28.64 0.92
C PHE A 333 -9.91 29.72 1.85
N GLY A 334 -10.70 29.34 2.85
CA GLY A 334 -11.34 30.30 3.74
C GLY A 334 -12.09 29.66 4.91
N ASP A 335 -12.56 30.51 5.82
CA ASP A 335 -13.26 30.12 7.06
C ASP A 335 -14.78 30.15 6.92
N GLY A 336 -15.28 30.45 5.73
CA GLY A 336 -16.70 30.62 5.45
C GLY A 336 -16.96 31.36 4.15
N ALA A 337 -18.14 31.09 3.63
CA ALA A 337 -18.90 31.84 2.65
C ALA A 337 -18.88 33.35 2.94
N GLY A 338 -18.35 34.18 2.02
CA GLY A 338 -18.32 35.65 2.17
C GLY A 338 -17.31 36.22 3.18
N SER A 339 -16.47 35.38 3.79
CA SER A 339 -15.35 35.83 4.62
C SER A 339 -14.26 36.49 3.76
N LYS A 340 -13.53 37.46 4.33
CA LYS A 340 -12.41 38.09 3.59
C LYS A 340 -11.31 37.05 3.37
N CYS A 341 -11.11 36.65 2.12
CA CYS A 341 -10.06 35.70 1.77
C CYS A 341 -8.67 36.21 2.21
N ALA A 342 -7.86 35.33 2.79
CA ALA A 342 -6.46 35.66 3.12
C ALA A 342 -5.64 35.66 1.83
N SER A 343 -5.06 36.80 1.47
CA SER A 343 -4.29 36.96 0.23
C SER A 343 -2.79 37.20 0.44
N SER A 344 -2.32 37.22 1.68
CA SER A 344 -0.89 37.39 2.00
C SER A 344 -0.06 36.12 1.82
N TYR A 345 -0.71 34.95 1.83
CA TYR A 345 -0.09 33.64 1.65
C TYR A 345 -1.04 32.72 0.87
N SER A 346 -0.53 31.54 0.53
CA SER A 346 -1.26 30.46 -0.11
C SER A 346 -1.06 29.16 0.67
N LEU A 347 -1.95 28.19 0.47
CA LEU A 347 -1.82 26.86 1.07
C LEU A 347 -1.16 25.90 0.08
N ASN A 348 -0.07 25.26 0.50
CA ASN A 348 0.62 24.20 -0.23
C ASN A 348 0.03 22.84 0.17
N LEU A 349 -0.32 22.03 -0.82
CA LEU A 349 -0.72 20.64 -0.65
C LEU A 349 0.40 19.71 -1.12
N TRP A 350 0.76 18.79 -0.25
CA TRP A 350 1.87 17.87 -0.44
C TRP A 350 1.39 16.43 -0.38
N ILE A 351 2.09 15.52 -1.07
CA ILE A 351 1.86 14.08 -1.06
C ILE A 351 3.12 13.31 -0.64
N LYS A 352 2.93 12.15 -0.01
CA LYS A 352 4.00 11.19 0.30
C LYS A 352 3.51 9.76 0.32
#